data_AF-P0DKP1-F1
#
_entry.id   AF-P0DKP1-F1
#
_cell.length_a   1.000
_cell.length_b   1.000
_cell.length_c   1.000
_cell.angle_alpha   90.00
_cell.angle_beta   90.00
_cell.angle_gamma   90.00
#
_symmetry.space_group_name_H-M   'P 1'
#
loop_
_entity.id
_entity.type
_entity.pdbx_description
1 polymer ?
#
loop_
_entity_poly.entity_id
_entity_poly.type
_entity_poly.pdbx_seq_one_letter_code
_entity_poly.pdbx_strand_id
1 'polypeptide(L)'
;DNCESNADCHEGLECSNRKCLISFNSDETCSTGWDCVPGVWCRTHGSEPGKCDEDHRCPSDGVCTNPGTECDEDNICGYKEGEPCYGPCRKGLSCRQGTCLQ
;
A
#
# COMPACT_ATOMS: atom_id res chain seq x y z
N ASP A 1 17.99 1.96 4.42
CA ASP A 1 17.58 1.92 5.83
C ASP A 1 17.13 0.54 6.25
N ASN A 2 17.95 -0.13 7.06
CA ASN A 2 17.46 -1.27 7.83
C ASN A 2 17.00 -0.74 9.18
N CYS A 3 15.80 -1.09 9.62
CA CYS A 3 15.26 -0.73 10.92
C CYS A 3 14.94 -1.97 11.74
N GLU A 4 15.04 -1.87 13.07
CA GLU A 4 14.62 -2.92 14.00
C GLU A 4 13.31 -2.54 14.72
N SER A 5 13.05 -1.24 14.85
CA SER A 5 11.85 -0.68 15.46
C SER A 5 11.43 0.61 14.78
N ASN A 6 10.20 1.06 15.02
CA ASN A 6 9.74 2.37 14.52
C ASN A 6 10.62 3.53 15.00
N ALA A 7 11.33 3.38 16.12
CA ALA A 7 12.23 4.40 16.66
C ALA A 7 13.52 4.57 15.85
N ASP A 8 13.89 3.59 15.01
CA ASP A 8 15.01 3.68 14.08
C ASP A 8 14.66 4.52 12.84
N CYS A 9 13.37 4.75 12.60
CA CYS A 9 12.87 5.43 11.42
C CYS A 9 12.60 6.92 11.71
N HIS A 10 12.64 7.73 10.65
CA HIS A 10 12.28 9.14 10.74
C HIS A 10 10.82 9.33 11.16
N GLU A 11 10.46 10.50 11.67
CA GLU A 11 9.07 10.82 11.99
C GLU A 11 8.19 10.61 10.75
N GLY A 12 7.04 9.93 10.91
CA GLY A 12 6.18 9.58 9.79
C GLY A 12 6.60 8.32 9.01
N LEU A 13 7.65 7.62 9.44
CA LEU A 13 8.03 6.30 8.91
C LEU A 13 7.81 5.22 9.99
N GLU A 14 7.34 4.05 9.56
CA GLU A 14 7.18 2.85 10.38
C GLU A 14 8.11 1.75 9.89
N CYS A 15 8.69 1.03 10.83
CA CYS A 15 9.56 -0.09 10.52
C CYS A 15 8.73 -1.32 10.13
N SER A 16 8.77 -1.67 8.85
CA SER A 16 8.10 -2.87 8.35
C SER A 16 9.03 -3.64 7.40
N ASN A 17 9.07 -4.96 7.56
CA ASN A 17 10.01 -5.82 6.82
C ASN A 17 11.49 -5.40 6.93
N ARG A 18 11.89 -4.84 8.09
CA ARG A 18 13.21 -4.25 8.34
C ARG A 18 13.53 -3.07 7.42
N LYS A 19 12.52 -2.39 6.89
CA LYS A 19 12.66 -1.15 6.13
C LYS A 19 11.79 -0.07 6.76
N CYS A 20 12.29 1.16 6.79
CA CYS A 20 11.47 2.30 7.15
C CYS A 20 10.55 2.62 5.98
N LEU A 21 9.25 2.34 6.15
CA LEU A 21 8.21 2.60 5.17
C LEU A 21 7.34 3.76 5.65
N ILE A 22 6.79 4.54 4.74
CA ILE A 22 5.98 5.71 5.04
C ILE A 22 4.63 5.29 5.63
N SER A 23 4.29 5.82 6.79
CA SER A 23 3.04 5.52 7.47
C SER A 23 1.83 6.14 6.76
N PHE A 24 0.64 5.63 7.06
CA PHE A 24 -0.59 6.20 6.54
C PHE A 24 -0.74 7.67 6.96
N ASN A 25 -1.00 8.55 5.99
CA ASN A 25 -1.19 9.98 6.22
C ASN A 25 0.04 10.68 6.85
N SER A 26 1.23 10.16 6.56
CA SER A 26 2.50 10.82 6.86
C SER A 26 2.72 12.06 5.99
N ASP A 27 3.50 13.02 6.50
CA ASP A 27 3.97 14.17 5.73
C ASP A 27 5.06 13.79 4.70
N GLU A 28 5.62 12.59 4.81
CA GLU A 28 6.64 12.06 3.91
C GLU A 28 6.06 11.73 2.53
N THR A 29 6.83 12.06 1.49
CA THR A 29 6.44 11.83 0.10
C THR A 29 6.83 10.45 -0.38
N CYS A 30 5.94 9.76 -1.09
CA CYS A 30 6.20 8.48 -1.72
C CYS A 30 6.32 8.62 -3.25
N SER A 31 7.01 7.68 -3.88
CA SER A 31 7.10 7.59 -5.35
C SER A 31 6.40 6.34 -5.89
N THR A 32 6.31 5.29 -5.07
CA THR A 32 5.72 4.01 -5.40
C THR A 32 4.91 3.51 -4.20
N GLY A 33 3.89 2.67 -4.45
CA GLY A 33 3.13 2.07 -3.36
C GLY A 33 3.95 1.21 -2.40
N TRP A 34 5.14 0.79 -2.81
CA TRP A 34 6.08 0.03 -1.99
C TRP A 34 6.86 0.88 -0.99
N ASP A 35 6.83 2.20 -1.13
CA ASP A 35 7.42 3.12 -0.15
C ASP A 35 6.55 3.21 1.11
N CYS A 36 5.26 2.93 1.01
CA CYS A 36 4.31 2.99 2.11
C CYS A 36 4.29 1.68 2.93
N VAL A 37 3.78 1.76 4.16
CA VAL A 37 3.55 0.58 5.00
C VAL A 37 2.59 -0.42 4.32
N PRO A 38 2.68 -1.72 4.64
CA PRO A 38 1.81 -2.73 4.04
C PRO A 38 0.33 -2.36 4.16
N GLY A 39 -0.39 -2.44 3.04
CA GLY A 39 -1.80 -2.06 2.94
C GLY A 39 -2.03 -0.57 2.73
N VAL A 40 -0.99 0.26 2.68
CA VAL A 40 -1.11 1.66 2.28
C VAL A 40 -0.47 1.83 0.91
N TRP A 41 -1.09 2.63 0.05
CA TRP A 41 -0.62 2.86 -1.30
C TRP A 41 -0.28 4.33 -1.54
N CYS A 42 0.71 4.52 -2.39
CA CYS A 42 1.18 5.83 -2.78
C CYS A 42 0.30 6.40 -3.87
N ARG A 43 -0.35 7.52 -3.58
CA ARG A 43 -1.19 8.22 -4.53
C ARG A 43 -0.60 9.58 -4.88
N THR A 44 -0.41 9.81 -6.18
CA THR A 44 0.02 11.11 -6.72
C THR A 44 -1.19 11.98 -7.05
N HIS A 45 -1.23 13.19 -6.51
CA HIS A 45 -2.29 14.17 -6.78
C HIS A 45 -1.81 15.20 -7.81
N GLY A 46 -1.91 14.85 -9.09
CA GLY A 46 -1.54 15.76 -10.19
C GLY A 46 -0.02 16.00 -10.28
N SER A 47 0.43 17.21 -9.97
CA SER A 47 1.85 17.60 -9.96
C SER A 47 2.49 17.53 -8.57
N GLU A 48 1.71 17.22 -7.54
CA GLU A 48 2.22 17.06 -6.18
C GLU A 48 2.96 15.72 -6.05
N PRO A 49 4.01 15.66 -5.20
CA PRO A 49 4.65 14.40 -4.87
C PRO A 49 3.62 13.43 -4.28
N GLY A 50 3.81 12.14 -4.51
CA GLY A 50 2.90 11.11 -4.01
C GLY A 50 2.84 11.13 -2.49
N LYS A 51 1.67 10.80 -1.94
CA LYS A 51 1.49 10.61 -0.49
C LYS A 51 0.91 9.23 -0.21
N CYS A 52 1.25 8.69 0.96
CA CYS A 52 0.70 7.43 1.44
C CYS A 52 -0.67 7.69 2.09
N ASP A 53 -1.61 8.23 1.31
CA ASP A 53 -2.96 8.61 1.74
C ASP A 53 -4.05 7.65 1.23
N GLU A 54 -3.68 6.58 0.53
CA GLU A 54 -4.62 5.57 0.05
C GLU A 54 -4.57 4.30 0.91
N ASP A 55 -5.63 4.07 1.69
CA ASP A 55 -5.73 2.93 2.60
C ASP A 55 -6.40 1.74 1.90
N HIS A 56 -5.62 0.67 1.71
CA HIS A 56 -6.06 -0.64 1.26
C HIS A 56 -5.97 -1.67 2.38
N ARG A 57 -5.90 -1.29 3.65
CA ARG A 57 -5.98 -2.27 4.74
C ARG A 57 -7.40 -2.79 4.85
N CYS A 58 -7.54 -4.06 5.18
CA CYS A 58 -8.86 -4.65 5.33
C CYS A 58 -9.62 -3.99 6.47
N PRO A 59 -10.87 -3.55 6.24
CA PRO A 59 -11.71 -3.09 7.32
C PRO A 59 -12.07 -4.25 8.25
N SER A 60 -12.48 -3.94 9.48
CA SER A 60 -12.79 -4.96 10.50
C SER A 60 -13.91 -5.94 10.12
N ASP A 61 -14.77 -5.56 9.15
CA ASP A 61 -15.83 -6.43 8.61
C ASP A 61 -15.32 -7.41 7.53
N GLY A 62 -14.06 -7.25 7.08
CA GLY A 62 -13.45 -8.06 6.02
C GLY A 62 -13.91 -7.68 4.60
N VAL A 63 -14.87 -6.76 4.47
CA VAL A 63 -15.42 -6.32 3.18
C VAL A 63 -14.74 -5.03 2.74
N CYS A 64 -13.85 -5.14 1.75
CA CYS A 64 -13.18 -4.00 1.15
C CYS A 64 -14.17 -3.00 0.53
N THR A 65 -13.86 -1.71 0.63
CA THR A 65 -14.71 -0.64 0.08
C THR A 65 -14.85 -0.73 -1.44
N ASN A 66 -13.80 -1.18 -2.14
CA ASN A 66 -13.82 -1.36 -3.58
C ASN A 66 -14.27 -2.79 -3.94
N PRO A 67 -15.37 -2.98 -4.71
CA PRO A 67 -15.84 -4.32 -5.11
C PRO A 67 -14.84 -5.09 -5.98
N GLY A 68 -13.95 -4.40 -6.68
CA GLY A 68 -12.83 -4.98 -7.44
C GLY A 68 -11.67 -5.47 -6.57
N THR A 69 -11.73 -5.21 -5.27
CA THR A 69 -10.73 -5.68 -4.30
C THR A 69 -11.30 -6.78 -3.41
N GLU A 70 -10.42 -7.58 -2.83
CA GLU A 70 -10.76 -8.52 -1.78
C GLU A 70 -9.69 -8.53 -0.69
N CYS A 71 -10.14 -8.74 0.54
CA CYS A 71 -9.23 -8.84 1.66
C CYS A 71 -8.43 -10.13 1.57
N ASP A 72 -7.12 -10.03 1.39
CA ASP A 72 -6.21 -11.17 1.36
C ASP A 72 -5.65 -11.51 2.76
N GLU A 73 -4.87 -12.59 2.83
CA GLU A 73 -4.30 -13.11 4.08
C GLU A 73 -3.36 -12.13 4.80
N ASP A 74 -2.79 -11.15 4.08
CA ASP A 74 -1.95 -10.10 4.64
C ASP A 74 -2.78 -8.92 5.20
N ASN A 75 -4.11 -9.05 5.29
CA ASN A 75 -5.06 -7.99 5.68
C ASN A 75 -4.98 -6.77 4.76
N ILE A 76 -4.80 -7.01 3.46
CA ILE A 76 -4.78 -6.00 2.41
C ILE A 76 -5.92 -6.27 1.43
N CYS A 77 -6.70 -5.24 1.14
CA CYS A 77 -7.68 -5.16 0.08
C CYS A 77 -7.00 -5.05 -1.28
N GLY A 78 -6.49 -6.17 -1.77
CA GLY A 78 -5.83 -6.23 -3.06
C GLY A 78 -6.81 -6.37 -4.23
N TYR A 79 -6.49 -5.75 -5.36
CA TYR A 79 -7.25 -5.87 -6.61
C TYR A 79 -7.23 -7.30 -7.16
N LYS A 80 -8.41 -7.80 -7.56
CA LYS A 80 -8.63 -9.15 -8.09
C LYS A 80 -7.96 -9.34 -9.46
N GLU A 81 -7.80 -10.60 -9.88
CA GLU A 81 -7.26 -10.90 -11.21
C GLU A 81 -8.15 -10.31 -12.31
N GLY A 82 -7.53 -9.61 -13.27
CA GLY A 82 -8.23 -8.91 -14.35
C GLY A 82 -8.66 -7.48 -14.00
N GLU A 83 -8.56 -7.07 -12.74
CA GLU A 83 -8.90 -5.70 -12.32
C GLU A 83 -7.74 -4.72 -12.59
N PRO A 84 -8.05 -3.44 -12.87
CA PRO A 84 -7.02 -2.41 -13.01
C PRO A 84 -6.27 -2.19 -11.68
N CYS A 85 -4.94 -2.26 -11.71
CA CYS A 85 -4.10 -2.07 -10.51
C CYS A 85 -3.94 -0.59 -10.15
N TYR A 86 -5.00 0.03 -9.64
CA TYR A 86 -4.91 1.37 -9.04
C TYR A 86 -4.19 1.36 -7.68
N GLY A 87 -4.06 0.19 -7.08
CA GLY A 87 -3.35 -0.04 -5.82
C GLY A 87 -2.70 -1.43 -5.79
N PRO A 88 -2.48 -2.02 -4.60
CA PRO A 88 -1.87 -3.34 -4.50
C PRO A 88 -2.78 -4.39 -5.14
N CYS A 89 -2.21 -5.30 -5.93
CA CYS A 89 -2.95 -6.48 -6.37
C CYS A 89 -3.08 -7.47 -5.21
N ARG A 90 -4.15 -8.28 -5.23
CA ARG A 90 -4.33 -9.38 -4.28
C ARG A 90 -3.08 -10.25 -4.25
N LYS A 91 -2.69 -10.70 -3.06
CA LYS A 91 -1.60 -11.67 -2.88
C LYS A 91 -1.61 -12.77 -3.95
N GLY A 92 -0.47 -12.93 -4.64
CA GLY A 92 -0.31 -13.87 -5.75
C GLY A 92 -0.44 -13.23 -7.14
N LEU A 93 -0.89 -11.99 -7.22
CA LEU A 93 -0.98 -11.22 -8.47
C LEU A 93 0.07 -10.13 -8.53
N SER A 94 0.48 -9.79 -9.75
CA SER A 94 1.37 -8.68 -10.07
C SER A 94 0.67 -7.71 -11.01
N CYS A 95 0.84 -6.41 -10.77
CA CYS A 95 0.38 -5.37 -11.68
C CYS A 95 1.21 -5.44 -12.97
N ARG A 96 0.61 -5.96 -14.04
CA ARG A 96 1.22 -6.08 -15.37
C ARG A 96 0.36 -5.32 -16.38
N GLN A 97 0.97 -4.39 -17.10
CA GLN A 97 0.29 -3.57 -18.11
C GLN A 97 -0.94 -2.79 -17.55
N GLY A 98 -0.94 -2.44 -16.26
CA GLY A 98 -2.06 -1.76 -15.62
C GLY A 98 -3.17 -2.68 -15.13
N THR A 99 -2.97 -4.00 -15.18
CA THR A 99 -3.96 -5.01 -14.72
C THR A 99 -3.32 -6.00 -13.77
N CYS A 100 -4.05 -6.47 -12.76
CA CYS A 100 -3.59 -7.51 -11.85
C CYS A 100 -3.63 -8.89 -12.51
N LEU A 101 -2.47 -9.52 -12.66
CA LEU A 101 -2.28 -10.80 -13.36
C LEU A 101 -1.27 -11.68 -12.61
N GLN A 102 -1.45 -13.00 -12.63
CA GLN A 102 -0.44 -13.97 -12.13
C GLN A 102 0.86 -13.93 -12.95
#